data_AF-A0A7C1EEE9-F1
#
_entry.id   AF-A0A7C1EEE9-F1
#
_cell.length_a   1.000
_cell.length_b   1.000
_cell.length_c   1.000
_cell.angle_alpha   90.00
_cell.angle_beta   90.00
_cell.angle_gamma   90.00
#
_symmetry.space_group_name_H-M   'P 1'
#
loop_
_entity.id
_entity.type
_entity.pdbx_description
1 polymer ?
#
loop_
_entity_poly.entity_id
_entity_poly.type
_entity_poly.pdbx_seq_one_letter_code
_entity_poly.pdbx_strand_id
1 'polypeptide(L)'
;MALYDLTAQEDVLLDVQLSQVVVSPDRTRLLGVKDNTLTLIDLQTQMLTPLATTGTPEQVAWGAPGTDDVFYSTVTPLDRQIELTEQEAQEIMAILGFGDPAQFLLYEVSIRRLNIATAIDTEIYRQEAYAVGRMMAVPDGSGLVFSIVPNIDGWIRALLDGTLDTSNFSEVFKALKVDLYWLNFADNTPALIDSDLNLAAVSPAGN
;
A
#
# COMPACT_ATOMS: atom_id res chain seq x y z
N MET A 1 -11.55 -15.72 -2.00
CA MET A 1 -10.37 -16.32 -1.37
C MET A 1 -10.75 -17.64 -0.72
N ALA A 2 -9.92 -18.66 -0.90
CA ALA A 2 -10.07 -19.98 -0.28
C ALA A 2 -8.82 -20.32 0.55
N LEU A 3 -9.00 -21.13 1.59
CA LEU A 3 -7.93 -21.80 2.33
C LEU A 3 -7.79 -23.21 1.78
N TYR A 4 -6.59 -23.62 1.39
CA TYR A 4 -6.34 -25.01 1.03
C TYR A 4 -6.01 -25.82 2.28
N ASP A 5 -6.87 -26.77 2.64
CA ASP A 5 -6.60 -27.72 3.72
C ASP A 5 -5.68 -28.82 3.19
N LEU A 6 -4.42 -28.84 3.64
CA LEU A 6 -3.43 -29.84 3.23
C LEU A 6 -3.78 -31.26 3.70
N THR A 7 -4.58 -31.40 4.76
CA THR A 7 -5.00 -32.68 5.34
C THR A 7 -6.16 -33.26 4.55
N ALA A 8 -7.19 -32.45 4.32
CA ALA A 8 -8.38 -32.84 3.56
C ALA A 8 -8.17 -32.75 2.04
N GLN A 9 -7.10 -32.10 1.58
CA GLN A 9 -6.78 -31.80 0.18
C GLN A 9 -7.89 -31.06 -0.56
N GLU A 10 -8.61 -30.19 0.15
CA GLU A 10 -9.75 -29.45 -0.37
C GLU A 10 -9.61 -27.95 -0.17
N ASP A 11 -10.32 -27.20 -1.02
CA ASP A 11 -10.47 -25.75 -0.88
C ASP A 11 -11.66 -25.44 0.03
N VAL A 12 -11.40 -24.74 1.12
CA VAL A 12 -12.43 -24.16 1.98
C VAL A 12 -12.59 -22.70 1.59
N LEU A 13 -13.74 -22.34 1.01
CA LEU A 13 -14.05 -20.95 0.68
C LEU A 13 -14.20 -20.13 1.97
N LEU A 14 -13.38 -19.08 2.13
CA LEU A 14 -13.47 -18.19 3.29
C LEU A 14 -14.42 -17.02 3.00
N ASP A 15 -14.16 -16.26 1.93
CA ASP A 15 -15.01 -15.16 1.47
C ASP A 15 -14.62 -14.74 0.04
N VAL A 16 -15.57 -14.29 -0.78
CA VAL A 16 -15.34 -13.89 -2.18
C VAL A 16 -14.98 -12.42 -2.37
N GLN A 17 -15.14 -11.57 -1.36
CA GLN A 17 -14.89 -10.11 -1.43
C GLN A 17 -13.67 -9.66 -0.63
N LEU A 18 -12.87 -10.59 -0.14
CA LEU A 18 -11.69 -10.27 0.65
C LEU A 18 -10.49 -9.94 -0.26
N SER A 19 -9.84 -8.83 0.02
CA SER A 19 -8.66 -8.32 -0.68
C SER A 19 -7.54 -7.99 0.31
N GLN A 20 -6.33 -7.72 -0.20
CA GLN A 20 -5.17 -7.29 0.61
C GLN A 20 -4.94 -8.21 1.81
N VAL A 21 -4.83 -9.52 1.58
CA VAL A 21 -4.83 -10.49 2.67
C VAL A 21 -3.43 -10.78 3.16
N VAL A 22 -3.26 -10.82 4.49
CA VAL A 22 -2.03 -11.21 5.16
C VAL A 22 -2.32 -12.20 6.30
N VAL A 23 -1.50 -13.24 6.39
CA VAL A 23 -1.59 -14.26 7.45
C VAL A 23 -0.82 -13.78 8.69
N SER A 24 -1.37 -13.99 9.88
CA SER A 24 -0.69 -13.67 11.13
C SER A 24 0.60 -14.47 11.30
N PRO A 25 1.60 -13.96 12.05
CA PRO A 25 2.84 -14.70 12.30
C PRO A 25 2.60 -16.08 12.94
N ASP A 26 1.58 -16.19 13.81
CA ASP A 26 1.17 -17.44 14.47
C ASP A 26 0.32 -18.36 13.58
N ARG A 27 -0.06 -17.91 12.38
CA ARG A 27 -0.91 -18.62 11.40
C ARG A 27 -2.29 -19.02 11.91
N THR A 28 -2.79 -18.37 12.96
CA THR A 28 -4.13 -18.62 13.50
C THR A 28 -5.17 -17.62 12.98
N ARG A 29 -4.72 -16.50 12.41
CA ARG A 29 -5.57 -15.39 11.99
C ARG A 29 -5.19 -14.92 10.58
N LEU A 30 -6.15 -14.35 9.87
CA LEU A 30 -5.94 -13.53 8.68
C LEU A 30 -6.40 -12.10 8.95
N LEU A 31 -5.73 -11.17 8.32
CA LEU A 31 -6.18 -9.80 8.19
C LEU A 31 -6.45 -9.54 6.70
N GLY A 32 -7.51 -8.82 6.38
CA GLY A 32 -7.79 -8.40 5.01
C GLY A 32 -8.79 -7.26 4.96
N VAL A 33 -9.06 -6.77 3.76
CA VAL A 33 -10.04 -5.72 3.51
C VAL A 33 -11.26 -6.32 2.82
N LYS A 34 -12.42 -6.17 3.45
CA LYS A 34 -13.72 -6.60 2.93
C LYS A 34 -14.66 -5.40 2.96
N ASP A 35 -15.30 -5.09 1.84
CA ASP A 35 -16.23 -3.95 1.72
C ASP A 35 -15.64 -2.66 2.32
N ASN A 36 -14.38 -2.36 1.98
CA ASN A 36 -13.60 -1.21 2.48
C ASN A 36 -13.38 -1.19 4.01
N THR A 37 -13.60 -2.31 4.69
CA THR A 37 -13.44 -2.45 6.13
C THR A 37 -12.32 -3.43 6.45
N LEU A 38 -11.44 -3.05 7.38
CA LEU A 38 -10.42 -3.96 7.89
C LEU A 38 -11.11 -5.10 8.64
N THR A 39 -10.83 -6.34 8.26
CA THR A 39 -11.50 -7.52 8.81
C THR A 39 -10.47 -8.52 9.31
N LEU A 40 -10.63 -8.93 10.56
CA LEU A 40 -9.89 -10.02 11.16
C LEU A 40 -10.69 -11.32 10.96
N ILE A 41 -10.03 -12.36 10.45
CA ILE A 41 -10.61 -13.70 10.34
C ILE A 41 -9.85 -14.65 11.25
N ASP A 42 -10.56 -15.31 12.15
CA ASP A 42 -10.03 -16.44 12.91
C ASP A 42 -10.06 -17.69 12.02
N LEU A 43 -8.91 -18.32 11.76
CA LEU A 43 -8.81 -19.43 10.82
C LEU A 43 -9.38 -20.75 11.34
N GLN A 44 -9.48 -20.90 12.66
CA GLN A 44 -10.03 -22.10 13.28
C GLN A 44 -11.56 -22.10 13.24
N THR A 45 -12.16 -20.97 13.57
CA THR A 45 -13.62 -20.79 13.69
C THR A 45 -14.25 -20.21 12.44
N GLN A 46 -13.43 -19.66 11.53
CA GLN A 46 -13.85 -18.90 10.35
C GLN A 46 -14.70 -17.66 10.70
N MET A 47 -14.59 -17.18 11.94
CA MET A 47 -15.33 -16.00 12.37
C MET A 47 -14.68 -14.74 11.80
N LEU A 48 -15.48 -13.92 11.12
CA LEU A 48 -15.09 -12.61 10.60
C LEU A 48 -15.44 -11.52 11.62
N THR A 49 -14.46 -10.72 12.00
CA THR A 49 -14.61 -9.61 12.93
C THR A 49 -14.19 -8.31 12.25
N PRO A 50 -15.13 -7.38 11.97
CA PRO A 50 -14.77 -6.07 11.45
C PRO A 50 -14.02 -5.28 12.53
N LEU A 51 -12.93 -4.61 12.11
CA LEU A 51 -12.13 -3.74 12.94
C LEU A 51 -12.45 -2.29 12.59
N ALA A 52 -12.64 -1.45 13.61
CA ALA A 52 -12.88 -0.04 13.42
C ALA A 52 -11.58 0.67 13.01
N THR A 53 -11.63 1.43 11.92
CA THR A 53 -10.52 2.22 11.39
C THR A 53 -10.95 3.67 11.19
N THR A 54 -10.01 4.61 11.35
CA THR A 54 -10.27 6.05 11.12
C THR A 54 -10.44 6.42 9.64
N GLY A 55 -10.03 5.53 8.72
CA GLY A 55 -10.17 5.71 7.27
C GLY A 55 -10.22 4.37 6.52
N THR A 56 -10.41 4.44 5.21
CA THR A 56 -10.50 3.26 4.33
C THR A 56 -9.12 2.59 4.18
N PRO A 57 -8.95 1.32 4.58
CA PRO A 57 -7.69 0.60 4.43
C PRO A 57 -7.39 0.22 2.98
N GLU A 58 -6.17 0.48 2.51
CA GLU A 58 -5.70 0.21 1.14
C GLU A 58 -4.63 -0.89 1.09
N GLN A 59 -3.72 -0.91 2.05
CA GLN A 59 -2.76 -1.99 2.31
C GLN A 59 -2.79 -2.35 3.78
N VAL A 60 -2.41 -3.58 4.11
CA VAL A 60 -2.42 -4.06 5.50
C VAL A 60 -1.18 -4.89 5.81
N ALA A 61 -0.78 -4.92 7.08
CA ALA A 61 0.29 -5.77 7.58
C ALA A 61 0.06 -6.13 9.04
N TRP A 62 0.66 -7.24 9.47
CA TRP A 62 0.74 -7.60 10.88
C TRP A 62 1.89 -6.89 11.57
N GLY A 63 1.69 -6.59 12.86
CA GLY A 63 2.76 -6.21 13.78
C GLY A 63 3.69 -7.36 14.12
N ALA A 64 4.71 -7.04 14.91
CA ALA A 64 5.64 -8.04 15.42
C ALA A 64 4.88 -9.07 16.29
N PRO A 65 5.36 -10.33 16.37
CA PRO A 65 4.71 -11.36 17.17
C PRO A 65 4.45 -10.92 18.62
N GLY A 66 3.23 -11.15 19.11
CA GLY A 66 2.85 -10.86 20.50
C GLY A 66 2.43 -9.40 20.80
N THR A 67 2.36 -8.53 19.79
CA THR A 67 1.99 -7.11 19.98
C THR A 67 0.50 -6.81 19.85
N ASP A 68 -0.27 -7.70 19.18
CA ASP A 68 -1.65 -7.46 18.72
C ASP A 68 -1.83 -6.20 17.86
N ASP A 69 -0.74 -5.66 17.33
CA ASP A 69 -0.78 -4.56 16.39
C ASP A 69 -1.01 -5.05 14.97
N VAL A 70 -1.75 -4.25 14.22
CA VAL A 70 -1.84 -4.30 12.76
C VAL A 70 -1.60 -2.92 12.21
N PHE A 71 -1.06 -2.88 10.99
CA PHE A 71 -0.85 -1.66 10.25
C PHE A 71 -1.77 -1.64 9.05
N TYR A 72 -2.29 -0.46 8.73
CA TYR A 72 -2.98 -0.24 7.48
C TYR A 72 -2.63 1.12 6.90
N SER A 73 -2.64 1.23 5.57
CA SER A 73 -2.50 2.50 4.89
C SER A 73 -3.85 3.07 4.49
N THR A 74 -3.92 4.39 4.35
CA THR A 74 -5.04 5.09 3.74
C THR A 74 -4.53 5.97 2.61
N VAL A 75 -5.39 6.23 1.62
CA VAL A 75 -5.12 7.18 0.54
C VAL A 75 -6.25 8.22 0.54
N THR A 76 -5.91 9.49 0.44
CA THR A 76 -6.87 10.60 0.39
C THR A 76 -6.53 11.54 -0.76
N PRO A 77 -7.47 11.82 -1.69
CA PRO A 77 -7.23 12.83 -2.71
C PRO A 77 -7.09 14.21 -2.06
N LEU A 78 -6.11 14.97 -2.51
CA LEU A 78 -5.94 16.37 -2.11
C LEU A 78 -6.86 17.26 -2.94
N ASP A 79 -7.27 18.39 -2.36
CA ASP A 79 -8.05 19.45 -3.03
C ASP A 79 -7.19 20.29 -4.00
N ARG A 80 -6.19 19.65 -4.61
CA ARG A 80 -5.30 20.26 -5.60
C ARG A 80 -4.84 19.21 -6.61
N GLN A 81 -4.55 19.70 -7.79
CA GLN A 81 -4.13 18.92 -8.95
C GLN A 81 -2.79 19.41 -9.45
N ILE A 82 -2.16 18.66 -10.35
CA ILE A 82 -0.97 19.11 -11.06
C ILE A 82 -1.32 20.37 -11.85
N GLU A 83 -0.56 21.44 -11.61
CA GLU A 83 -0.69 22.69 -12.37
C GLU A 83 -0.07 22.50 -13.76
N LEU A 84 -0.92 22.63 -14.78
CA LEU A 84 -0.54 22.54 -16.19
C LEU A 84 -1.04 23.78 -16.92
N THR A 85 -0.24 24.30 -17.83
CA THR A 85 -0.71 25.26 -18.83
C THR A 85 -1.68 24.58 -19.81
N GLU A 86 -2.49 25.37 -20.53
CA GLU A 86 -3.39 24.83 -21.55
C GLU A 86 -2.64 24.04 -22.63
N GLN A 87 -1.45 24.50 -23.00
CA GLN A 87 -0.60 23.82 -23.98
C GLN A 87 -0.09 22.47 -23.45
N GLU A 88 0.46 22.44 -22.23
CA GLU A 88 0.94 21.20 -21.61
C GLU A 88 -0.19 20.17 -21.45
N ALA A 89 -1.38 20.62 -21.04
CA ALA A 89 -2.55 19.75 -20.96
C ALA A 89 -2.93 19.16 -22.33
N GLN A 90 -2.89 19.96 -23.40
CA GLN A 90 -3.14 19.49 -24.76
C GLN A 90 -2.09 18.48 -25.24
N GLU A 91 -0.82 18.73 -24.95
CA GLU A 91 0.28 17.82 -25.30
C GLU A 91 0.15 16.47 -24.58
N ILE A 92 -0.11 16.48 -23.26
CA ILE A 92 -0.33 15.25 -22.49
C ILE A 92 -1.55 14.47 -23.01
N MET A 93 -2.67 15.17 -23.31
CA MET A 93 -3.86 14.53 -23.88
C MET A 93 -3.57 13.87 -25.23
N ALA A 94 -2.79 14.53 -26.09
CA ALA A 94 -2.40 13.98 -27.39
C ALA A 94 -1.52 12.72 -27.23
N ILE A 95 -0.63 12.71 -26.23
CA ILE A 95 0.24 11.56 -25.97
C ILE A 95 -0.54 10.39 -25.35
N LEU A 96 -1.43 10.67 -24.40
CA LEU A 96 -2.23 9.66 -23.69
C LEU A 96 -3.46 9.18 -24.47
N GLY A 97 -3.86 9.91 -25.53
CA GLY A 97 -5.04 9.60 -26.33
C GLY A 97 -6.37 9.92 -25.65
N PHE A 98 -6.39 10.88 -24.71
CA PHE A 98 -7.61 11.30 -24.03
C PHE A 98 -8.35 12.39 -24.80
N GLY A 99 -9.69 12.34 -24.76
CA GLY A 99 -10.57 13.29 -25.46
C GLY A 99 -10.96 14.54 -24.65
N ASP A 100 -10.74 14.53 -23.34
CA ASP A 100 -11.06 15.61 -22.41
C ASP A 100 -9.89 15.86 -21.45
N PRO A 101 -9.72 17.11 -20.93
CA PRO A 101 -8.65 17.44 -20.01
C PRO A 101 -8.76 16.61 -18.73
N ALA A 102 -7.85 15.66 -18.58
CA ALA A 102 -7.73 14.87 -17.37
C ALA A 102 -7.30 15.77 -16.21
N GLN A 103 -8.06 15.76 -15.11
CA GLN A 103 -7.61 16.31 -13.85
C GLN A 103 -6.64 15.31 -13.21
N PHE A 104 -5.36 15.68 -13.13
CA PHE A 104 -4.37 14.86 -12.45
C PHE A 104 -4.34 15.21 -10.97
N LEU A 105 -5.20 14.55 -10.20
CA LEU A 105 -5.27 14.73 -8.75
C LEU A 105 -3.96 14.31 -8.08
N LEU A 106 -3.59 15.04 -7.04
CA LEU A 106 -2.55 14.64 -6.10
C LEU A 106 -3.18 13.92 -4.92
N TYR A 107 -2.43 13.01 -4.32
CA TYR A 107 -2.89 12.23 -3.17
C TYR A 107 -1.95 12.40 -1.99
N GLU A 108 -2.51 12.16 -0.81
CA GLU A 108 -1.77 11.98 0.43
C GLU A 108 -2.05 10.57 0.96
N VAL A 109 -1.00 9.94 1.47
CA VAL A 109 -1.09 8.64 2.11
C VAL A 109 -0.79 8.76 3.59
N SER A 110 -1.41 7.90 4.39
CA SER A 110 -1.05 7.71 5.79
C SER A 110 -0.80 6.23 6.09
N ILE A 111 -0.01 5.94 7.11
CA ILE A 111 0.06 4.62 7.73
C ILE A 111 -0.40 4.76 9.17
N ARG A 112 -1.26 3.83 9.57
CA ARG A 112 -1.91 3.82 10.87
C ARG A 112 -1.62 2.49 11.57
N ARG A 113 -1.33 2.57 12.88
CA ARG A 113 -1.19 1.43 13.78
C ARG A 113 -2.49 1.26 14.56
N LEU A 114 -3.14 0.13 14.38
CA LEU A 114 -4.29 -0.28 15.17
C LEU A 114 -3.88 -1.42 16.10
N ASN A 115 -4.05 -1.24 17.39
CA ASN A 115 -3.92 -2.33 18.35
C ASN A 115 -5.27 -3.03 18.51
N ILE A 116 -5.39 -4.29 18.11
CA ILE A 116 -6.66 -5.02 18.06
C ILE A 116 -7.24 -5.23 19.47
N ALA A 117 -6.39 -5.44 20.47
CA ALA A 117 -6.83 -5.71 21.84
C ALA A 117 -7.42 -4.45 22.52
N THR A 118 -6.86 -3.28 22.24
CA THR A 118 -7.25 -2.01 22.88
C THR A 118 -8.12 -1.11 22.00
N ALA A 119 -8.24 -1.43 20.71
CA ALA A 119 -8.86 -0.60 19.67
C ALA A 119 -8.25 0.80 19.54
N ILE A 120 -7.01 0.99 19.98
CA ILE A 120 -6.28 2.25 19.81
C ILE A 120 -5.76 2.33 18.37
N ASP A 121 -6.20 3.36 17.64
CA ASP A 121 -5.82 3.65 16.25
C ASP A 121 -5.01 4.96 16.21
N THR A 122 -3.74 4.85 15.83
CA THR A 122 -2.78 5.97 15.82
C THR A 122 -2.14 6.13 14.44
N GLU A 123 -2.12 7.36 13.93
CA GLU A 123 -1.32 7.69 12.75
C GLU A 123 0.16 7.71 13.11
N ILE A 124 0.98 6.98 12.35
CA ILE A 124 2.42 6.89 12.57
C ILE A 124 3.25 7.42 11.40
N TYR A 125 2.59 7.68 10.26
CA TYR A 125 3.23 8.19 9.05
C TYR A 125 2.22 8.93 8.18
N ARG A 126 2.68 9.98 7.51
CA ARG A 126 1.93 10.72 6.49
C ARG A 126 2.88 11.33 5.47
N GLN A 127 2.53 11.24 4.19
CA GLN A 127 3.28 11.87 3.10
C GLN A 127 2.38 12.08 1.88
N GLU A 128 2.64 13.12 1.10
CA GLU A 128 2.11 13.25 -0.26
C GLU A 128 2.68 12.18 -1.18
N ALA A 129 1.83 11.27 -1.62
CA ALA A 129 2.18 10.14 -2.47
C ALA A 129 0.91 9.56 -3.08
N TYR A 130 1.05 8.78 -4.16
CA TYR A 130 -0.09 8.12 -4.79
C TYR A 130 -0.60 6.93 -3.96
N ALA A 131 0.32 6.12 -3.44
CA ALA A 131 -0.02 4.93 -2.67
C ALA A 131 1.11 4.50 -1.72
N VAL A 132 0.74 3.76 -0.68
CA VAL A 132 1.67 2.89 0.05
C VAL A 132 1.58 1.51 -0.59
N GLY A 133 2.72 0.87 -0.86
CA GLY A 133 2.77 -0.51 -1.31
C GLY A 133 2.81 -1.49 -0.13
N ARG A 134 3.49 -2.62 -0.30
CA ARG A 134 3.55 -3.65 0.74
C ARG A 134 4.20 -3.10 2.01
N MET A 135 3.66 -3.50 3.16
CA MET A 135 4.18 -3.17 4.47
C MET A 135 4.60 -4.45 5.20
N MET A 136 5.65 -4.38 6.02
CA MET A 136 6.15 -5.49 6.81
C MET A 136 6.75 -4.97 8.11
N ALA A 137 6.26 -5.45 9.26
CA ALA A 137 6.89 -5.14 10.54
C ALA A 137 8.27 -5.81 10.64
N VAL A 138 9.24 -5.11 11.20
CA VAL A 138 10.53 -5.71 11.54
C VAL A 138 10.30 -6.75 12.65
N PRO A 139 10.87 -7.97 12.57
CA PRO A 139 10.59 -9.05 13.52
C PRO A 139 10.84 -8.72 15.00
N ASP A 140 11.78 -7.82 15.28
CA ASP A 140 12.11 -7.36 16.64
C ASP A 140 11.17 -6.24 17.14
N GLY A 141 10.21 -5.80 16.33
CA GLY A 141 9.27 -4.73 16.66
C GLY A 141 9.88 -3.32 16.63
N SER A 142 11.10 -3.15 16.09
CA SER A 142 11.77 -1.85 16.03
C SER A 142 11.14 -0.87 15.03
N GLY A 143 10.39 -1.37 14.04
CA GLY A 143 9.79 -0.51 13.04
C GLY A 143 8.94 -1.22 11.99
N LEU A 144 8.62 -0.46 10.94
CA LEU A 144 7.87 -0.90 9.77
C LEU A 144 8.66 -0.62 8.51
N VAL A 145 8.81 -1.62 7.65
CA VAL A 145 9.33 -1.45 6.30
C VAL A 145 8.16 -1.33 5.33
N PHE A 146 8.18 -0.35 4.44
CA PHE A 146 7.11 -0.13 3.47
C PHE A 146 7.62 0.59 2.24
N SER A 147 6.92 0.44 1.11
CA SER A 147 7.22 1.17 -0.11
C SER A 147 6.25 2.32 -0.35
N ILE A 148 6.72 3.41 -0.95
CA ILE A 148 5.93 4.56 -1.36
C ILE A 148 5.93 4.66 -2.88
N VAL A 149 4.73 4.77 -3.46
CA VAL A 149 4.54 5.11 -4.86
C VAL A 149 4.33 6.62 -4.94
N PRO A 150 5.23 7.38 -5.59
CA PRO A 150 5.11 8.82 -5.67
C PRO A 150 3.86 9.23 -6.46
N ASN A 151 3.41 10.47 -6.27
CA ASN A 151 2.39 11.07 -7.13
C ASN A 151 2.88 11.14 -8.60
N ILE A 152 1.94 11.25 -9.54
CA ILE A 152 2.24 11.20 -10.98
C ILE A 152 2.92 12.48 -11.51
N ASP A 153 3.17 13.48 -10.67
CA ASP A 153 3.76 14.76 -11.10
C ASP A 153 5.14 14.61 -11.73
N GLY A 154 6.00 13.75 -11.18
CA GLY A 154 7.30 13.45 -11.78
C GLY A 154 7.17 12.80 -13.16
N TRP A 155 6.18 11.92 -13.32
CA TRP A 155 5.90 11.24 -14.58
C TRP A 155 5.35 12.21 -15.64
N ILE A 156 4.41 13.08 -15.25
CA ILE A 156 3.84 14.11 -16.13
C ILE A 156 4.92 15.09 -16.60
N ARG A 157 5.81 15.51 -15.71
CA ARG A 157 6.95 16.37 -16.08
C ARG A 157 7.91 15.68 -17.05
N ALA A 158 8.23 14.41 -16.81
CA ALA A 158 9.09 13.61 -17.69
C ALA A 158 8.46 13.37 -19.09
N LEU A 159 7.12 13.37 -19.15
CA LEU A 159 6.41 13.30 -20.42
C LEU A 159 6.55 14.61 -21.21
N LEU A 160 6.36 15.75 -20.54
CA LEU A 160 6.41 17.09 -21.14
C LEU A 160 7.81 17.49 -21.60
N ASP A 161 8.85 17.12 -20.85
CA ASP A 161 10.24 17.42 -21.21
C ASP A 161 10.84 16.42 -22.23
N GLY A 162 10.08 15.38 -22.60
CA GLY A 162 10.46 14.36 -23.56
C GLY A 162 11.50 13.36 -23.04
N THR A 163 11.77 13.33 -21.73
CA THR A 163 12.69 12.35 -21.13
C THR A 163 12.05 10.97 -20.97
N LEU A 164 10.72 10.88 -21.03
CA LEU A 164 9.97 9.62 -21.01
C LEU A 164 9.50 9.18 -22.40
N ASP A 165 10.02 8.04 -22.88
CA ASP A 165 9.53 7.40 -24.09
C ASP A 165 8.32 6.50 -23.81
N THR A 166 7.12 6.98 -24.13
CA THR A 166 5.86 6.22 -23.94
C THR A 166 5.66 5.09 -24.93
N SER A 167 6.47 5.01 -26.00
CA SER A 167 6.47 3.86 -26.91
C SER A 167 7.13 2.62 -26.30
N ASN A 168 7.90 2.81 -25.21
CA ASN A 168 8.54 1.75 -24.45
C ASN A 168 7.93 1.63 -23.05
N PHE A 169 6.93 0.76 -22.91
CA PHE A 169 6.25 0.49 -21.63
C PHE A 169 7.20 0.13 -20.48
N SER A 170 8.38 -0.44 -20.74
CA SER A 170 9.34 -0.75 -19.68
C SER A 170 9.99 0.50 -19.06
N GLU A 171 10.10 1.60 -19.82
CA GLU A 171 10.61 2.87 -19.30
C GLU A 171 9.54 3.64 -18.54
N VAL A 172 8.27 3.48 -18.94
CA VAL A 172 7.11 4.00 -18.21
C VAL A 172 7.06 3.49 -16.76
N PHE A 173 7.32 2.20 -16.55
CA PHE A 173 7.38 1.64 -15.19
C PHE A 173 8.61 2.10 -14.39
N LYS A 174 9.76 2.26 -15.04
CA LYS A 174 10.98 2.79 -14.37
C LYS A 174 10.85 4.24 -13.95
N ALA A 175 10.01 5.01 -14.64
CA ALA A 175 9.77 6.42 -14.29
C ALA A 175 9.02 6.59 -12.95
N LEU A 176 8.28 5.57 -12.51
CA LEU A 176 7.60 5.57 -11.21
C LEU A 176 8.61 5.17 -10.12
N LYS A 177 9.41 6.08 -9.59
CA LYS A 177 10.44 5.73 -8.59
C LYS A 177 9.81 5.27 -7.27
N VAL A 178 9.57 3.97 -7.12
CA VAL A 178 9.08 3.39 -5.87
C VAL A 178 10.22 3.38 -4.86
N ASP A 179 10.03 4.11 -3.77
CA ASP A 179 10.99 4.22 -2.68
C ASP A 179 10.65 3.25 -1.56
N LEU A 180 11.65 2.65 -0.92
CA LEU A 180 11.48 1.78 0.24
C LEU A 180 11.99 2.48 1.49
N TYR A 181 11.13 2.55 2.49
CA TYR A 181 11.40 3.21 3.77
C TYR A 181 11.37 2.22 4.91
N TRP A 182 12.16 2.53 5.94
CA TRP A 182 12.00 1.98 7.29
C TRP A 182 11.55 3.10 8.23
N LEU A 183 10.38 2.92 8.85
CA LEU A 183 9.88 3.78 9.92
C LEU A 183 10.32 3.21 11.27
N ASN A 184 11.19 3.91 11.97
CA ASN A 184 11.59 3.57 13.33
C ASN A 184 10.49 3.96 14.32
N PHE A 185 10.00 3.02 15.14
CA PHE A 185 8.93 3.31 16.10
C PHE A 185 9.39 4.07 17.34
N ALA A 186 10.70 4.16 17.59
CA ALA A 186 11.21 4.92 18.74
C ALA A 186 10.95 6.43 18.59
N ASP A 187 11.00 6.94 17.36
CA ASP A 187 10.90 8.37 17.05
C ASP A 187 9.94 8.68 15.88
N ASN A 188 9.32 7.67 15.27
CA ASN A 188 8.50 7.77 14.07
C ASN A 188 9.20 8.47 12.90
N THR A 189 10.52 8.32 12.80
CA THR A 189 11.28 8.89 11.69
C THR A 189 11.41 7.88 10.56
N PRO A 190 10.96 8.22 9.33
CA PRO A 190 11.21 7.41 8.16
C PRO A 190 12.66 7.58 7.69
N ALA A 191 13.33 6.47 7.42
CA ALA A 191 14.63 6.42 6.77
C ALA A 191 14.49 5.73 5.40
N LEU A 192 14.95 6.38 4.33
CA LEU A 192 15.03 5.76 3.01
C LEU A 192 16.05 4.61 3.07
N ILE A 193 15.59 3.40 2.75
CA ILE A 193 16.45 2.22 2.61
C ILE A 193 17.04 2.20 1.20
N ASP A 194 16.18 2.33 0.19
CA ASP A 194 16.55 2.26 -1.22
C ASP A 194 15.47 2.94 -2.08
N SER A 195 15.82 3.25 -3.33
CA SER A 195 14.97 3.97 -4.28
C SER A 195 14.92 3.25 -5.63
N ASP A 196 13.90 3.56 -6.45
CA ASP A 196 13.73 2.97 -7.79
C ASP A 196 13.56 1.43 -7.78
N LEU A 197 12.81 0.93 -6.79
CA LEU A 197 12.60 -0.51 -6.56
C LEU A 197 11.46 -1.11 -7.39
N ASN A 198 11.27 -0.62 -8.61
CA ASN A 198 10.17 -0.99 -9.51
C ASN A 198 10.04 -2.49 -9.83
N LEU A 199 11.06 -3.29 -9.51
CA LEU A 199 11.13 -4.74 -9.73
C LEU A 199 11.71 -5.52 -8.54
N ALA A 200 11.80 -4.92 -7.36
CA ALA A 200 12.42 -5.57 -6.21
C ALA A 200 11.50 -6.66 -5.62
N ALA A 201 12.01 -7.89 -5.53
CA ALA A 201 11.41 -8.95 -4.73
C ALA A 201 12.14 -9.04 -3.39
N VAL A 202 11.40 -8.93 -2.29
CA VAL A 202 11.94 -9.26 -0.97
C VAL A 202 12.10 -10.78 -0.92
N SER A 203 13.35 -11.26 -0.93
CA SER A 203 13.63 -12.66 -0.63
C SER A 203 13.48 -12.87 0.88
N PRO A 204 12.61 -13.78 1.35
CA PRO A 204 12.68 -14.18 2.75
C PRO A 204 14.06 -14.80 2.97
N ALA A 205 14.77 -14.32 4.00
CA ALA A 205 16.11 -14.80 4.32
C ALA A 205 16.13 -16.33 4.30
N GLY A 206 16.94 -16.90 3.40
CA GLY A 206 17.13 -18.33 3.30
C GLY A 206 17.72 -18.86 4.60
N ASN A 207 17.05 -19.86 5.18
CA ASN A 207 17.68 -20.77 6.12
C ASN A 207 18.60 -21.74 5.38
#